data_AF-A0A4S3KF21-F1
#
_entry.id   AF-A0A4S3KF21-F1
#
_cell.length_a   1.000
_cell.length_b   1.000
_cell.length_c   1.000
_cell.angle_alpha   90.00
_cell.angle_beta   90.00
_cell.angle_gamma   90.00
#
_symmetry.space_group_name_H-M   'P 1'
#
loop_
_entity.id
_entity.type
_entity.pdbx_description
1 polymer ?
#
loop_
_entity_poly.entity_id
_entity_poly.type
_entity_poly.pdbx_seq_one_letter_code
_entity_poly.pdbx_strand_id
1 'polypeptide(L)'
;MWPAAARPRPAVQDWRTPAPAEGFLSAALAVLQMAAALEPDPVEAMSWYRSVPIAVLDGLTAATLVRQGRAHAVLAFLCAAIEIDRTERRTLQ
;
A
#
# COMPACT_ATOMS: atom_id res chain seq x y z
N MET A 1 12.34 57.25 -18.79
CA MET A 1 11.40 56.18 -19.16
C MET A 1 11.61 55.02 -18.21
N TRP A 2 10.60 54.69 -17.39
CA TRP A 2 10.45 53.52 -16.50
C TRP A 2 9.02 52.96 -16.80
N PRO A 3 8.62 51.66 -16.69
CA PRO A 3 9.01 50.67 -15.67
C PRO A 3 9.23 49.23 -16.24
N ALA A 4 9.39 48.10 -15.54
CA ALA A 4 9.09 47.69 -14.18
C ALA A 4 9.87 46.39 -13.85
N ALA A 5 10.25 46.22 -12.58
CA ALA A 5 10.41 44.89 -12.00
C ALA A 5 9.05 44.30 -11.60
N ALA A 6 9.01 42.97 -11.41
CA ALA A 6 7.92 42.12 -10.87
C ALA A 6 6.95 41.55 -11.93
N ARG A 7 6.60 40.26 -11.96
CA ARG A 7 6.63 39.16 -10.97
C ARG A 7 6.88 37.81 -11.68
N PRO A 8 7.35 36.76 -11.00
CA PRO A 8 7.25 35.40 -11.52
C PRO A 8 5.76 35.05 -11.72
N ARG A 9 5.41 34.47 -12.86
CA ARG A 9 4.04 34.07 -13.20
C ARG A 9 3.62 32.89 -12.31
N PRO A 10 2.65 33.00 -11.37
CA PRO A 10 2.09 31.84 -10.72
C PRO A 10 0.84 31.35 -11.46
N ALA A 11 0.68 30.04 -11.44
CA ALA A 11 -0.53 29.24 -11.68
C ALA A 11 -1.16 29.28 -13.08
N VAL A 12 -1.09 28.16 -13.79
CA VAL A 12 -2.16 27.15 -13.71
C VAL A 12 -1.55 25.78 -14.02
N GLN A 13 -1.28 25.00 -12.98
CA GLN A 13 -1.21 23.54 -13.06
C GLN A 13 -2.43 23.01 -12.31
N ASP A 14 -3.62 23.43 -12.77
CA ASP A 14 -4.89 22.80 -12.42
C ASP A 14 -5.17 21.76 -13.50
N TRP A 15 -4.99 20.47 -13.17
CA TRP A 15 -5.85 19.37 -13.67
C TRP A 15 -5.41 17.97 -13.24
N ARG A 16 -4.37 17.78 -12.44
CA ARG A 16 -4.07 16.44 -11.92
C ARG A 16 -3.95 16.43 -10.40
N THR A 17 -5.08 16.64 -9.74
CA THR A 17 -5.29 15.89 -8.50
C THR A 17 -5.35 14.42 -8.92
N PRO A 18 -4.36 13.58 -8.56
CA PRO A 18 -4.51 12.15 -8.75
C PRO A 18 -5.81 11.75 -8.05
N ALA A 19 -6.76 11.18 -8.80
CA ALA A 19 -8.02 10.76 -8.21
C ALA A 19 -7.71 9.80 -7.04
N PRO A 20 -8.50 9.75 -5.97
CA PRO A 20 -8.27 8.84 -4.84
C PRO A 20 -8.08 7.37 -5.26
N ALA A 21 -8.54 6.99 -6.45
CA ALA A 21 -8.28 5.69 -7.09
C ALA A 21 -6.79 5.38 -7.38
N GLU A 22 -5.95 6.38 -7.70
CA GLU A 22 -4.51 6.15 -7.92
C GLU A 22 -3.78 5.79 -6.63
N GLY A 23 -4.17 6.41 -5.50
CA GLY A 23 -3.67 6.04 -4.18
C GLY A 23 -4.10 4.63 -3.77
N PHE A 24 -5.34 4.25 -4.08
CA PHE A 24 -5.87 2.91 -3.80
C PHE A 24 -5.16 1.82 -4.60
N LEU A 25 -4.98 2.01 -5.92
CA LEU A 25 -4.30 1.03 -6.77
C LEU A 25 -2.84 0.84 -6.35
N SER A 26 -2.13 1.94 -6.08
CA SER A 26 -0.75 1.91 -5.58
C SER A 26 -0.66 1.17 -4.24
N ALA A 27 -1.59 1.44 -3.32
CA ALA A 27 -1.65 0.78 -2.03
C ALA A 27 -1.96 -0.73 -2.15
N ALA A 28 -2.89 -1.12 -3.01
CA ALA A 28 -3.19 -2.53 -3.26
C ALA A 28 -1.99 -3.28 -3.83
N LEU A 29 -1.29 -2.68 -4.80
CA LEU A 29 -0.08 -3.24 -5.38
C LEU A 29 1.05 -3.38 -4.36
N ALA A 30 1.24 -2.40 -3.47
CA ALA A 30 2.24 -2.49 -2.41
C ALA A 30 1.95 -3.65 -1.46
N VAL A 31 0.68 -3.84 -1.07
CA VAL A 31 0.26 -4.96 -0.21
C VAL A 31 0.50 -6.30 -0.89
N LEU A 32 0.10 -6.47 -2.16
CA LEU A 32 0.29 -7.72 -2.90
C LEU A 32 1.77 -8.06 -3.12
N GLN A 33 2.61 -7.06 -3.42
CA GLN A 33 4.05 -7.26 -3.55
C GLN A 33 4.69 -7.73 -2.24
N MET A 34 4.24 -7.19 -1.11
CA MET A 34 4.74 -7.62 0.20
C MET A 34 4.21 -9.01 0.57
N ALA A 35 2.95 -9.32 0.28
CA ALA A 35 2.38 -10.65 0.49
C ALA A 35 3.12 -11.73 -0.32
N ALA A 36 3.60 -11.39 -1.52
CA ALA A 36 4.38 -12.30 -2.37
C ALA A 36 5.71 -12.75 -1.75
N ALA A 37 6.21 -12.06 -0.71
CA ALA A 37 7.38 -12.51 0.04
C ALA A 37 7.09 -13.70 0.97
N LEU A 38 5.83 -13.88 1.38
CA LEU A 38 5.36 -15.00 2.20
C LEU A 38 4.76 -16.12 1.35
N GLU A 39 3.92 -15.75 0.38
CA GLU A 39 3.27 -16.68 -0.55
C GLU A 39 3.61 -16.30 -2.00
N PRO A 40 4.57 -17.00 -2.64
CA PRO A 40 5.01 -16.68 -4.00
C PRO A 40 3.95 -16.94 -5.08
N ASP A 41 2.94 -17.78 -4.84
CA ASP A 41 1.85 -18.02 -5.80
C ASP A 41 0.94 -16.77 -5.87
N PRO A 42 0.88 -16.08 -7.03
CA PRO A 42 0.07 -14.87 -7.17
C PRO A 42 -1.44 -15.13 -7.02
N VAL A 43 -1.92 -16.35 -7.29
CA VAL A 43 -3.34 -16.72 -7.12
C VAL A 43 -3.67 -16.81 -5.63
N GLU A 44 -2.83 -17.46 -4.85
CA GLU A 44 -3.01 -17.59 -3.40
C GLU A 44 -2.82 -16.25 -2.68
N ALA A 45 -1.81 -15.46 -3.05
CA ALA A 45 -1.62 -14.12 -2.50
C ALA A 45 -2.83 -13.20 -2.79
N MET A 46 -3.41 -13.30 -3.98
CA MET A 46 -4.64 -12.57 -4.34
C MET A 46 -5.86 -13.10 -3.59
N SER A 47 -5.97 -14.41 -3.42
CA SER A 47 -7.04 -15.07 -2.65
C SER A 47 -7.03 -14.59 -1.20
N TRP A 48 -5.85 -14.60 -0.55
CA TRP A 48 -5.65 -14.05 0.78
C TRP A 48 -6.06 -12.58 0.86
N TYR A 49 -5.56 -11.76 -0.05
CA TYR A 49 -5.84 -10.32 -0.07
C TYR A 49 -7.34 -10.00 -0.08
N ARG A 50 -8.12 -10.79 -0.83
CA ARG A 50 -9.56 -10.57 -1.02
C ARG A 50 -10.42 -11.20 0.08
N SER A 51 -10.01 -12.36 0.58
CA SER A 51 -10.95 -13.29 1.22
C SER A 51 -10.58 -13.66 2.64
N VAL A 52 -9.34 -13.44 3.08
CA VAL A 52 -8.89 -13.85 4.42
C VAL A 52 -9.00 -12.68 5.41
N PRO A 53 -9.84 -12.80 6.47
CA PRO A 53 -9.92 -11.82 7.54
C PRO A 53 -8.61 -11.74 8.33
N ILE A 54 -8.12 -10.52 8.60
CA ILE A 54 -6.98 -10.29 9.48
C ILE A 54 -7.51 -10.00 10.87
N ALA A 55 -7.46 -10.99 11.77
CA ALA A 55 -8.09 -10.93 13.09
C ALA A 55 -7.63 -9.70 13.92
N VAL A 56 -6.33 -9.38 13.88
CA VAL A 56 -5.75 -8.24 14.62
C VAL A 56 -6.06 -6.87 13.99
N LEU A 57 -6.61 -6.85 12.76
CA LEU A 57 -7.05 -5.65 12.06
C LEU A 57 -8.58 -5.67 11.90
N ASP A 58 -9.27 -5.79 13.03
CA ASP A 58 -10.73 -5.77 13.16
C ASP A 58 -11.46 -6.91 12.42
N GLY A 59 -10.74 -7.99 12.07
CA GLY A 59 -11.31 -9.09 11.28
C GLY A 59 -11.66 -8.69 9.85
N LEU A 60 -11.05 -7.63 9.31
CA LEU A 60 -11.27 -7.19 7.94
C LEU A 60 -10.23 -7.80 6.98
N THR A 61 -10.61 -7.97 5.73
CA THR A 61 -9.69 -8.40 4.68
C THR A 61 -8.74 -7.27 4.28
N ALA A 62 -7.56 -7.61 3.77
CA ALA A 62 -6.61 -6.63 3.26
C ALA A 62 -7.23 -5.72 2.19
N ALA A 63 -8.04 -6.27 1.28
CA ALA A 63 -8.78 -5.48 0.29
C ALA A 63 -9.72 -4.45 0.91
N THR A 64 -10.44 -4.82 1.97
CA THR A 64 -11.35 -3.91 2.67
C THR A 64 -10.59 -2.81 3.39
N LEU A 65 -9.46 -3.14 4.03
CA LEU A 65 -8.60 -2.18 4.73
C LEU A 65 -7.96 -1.19 3.75
N VAL A 66 -7.45 -1.64 2.60
CA VAL A 66 -6.92 -0.75 1.56
C VAL A 66 -8.03 0.19 1.04
N ARG A 67 -9.25 -0.32 0.84
CA ARG A 67 -10.39 0.52 0.41
C ARG A 67 -10.77 1.59 1.45
N GLN A 68 -10.51 1.33 2.72
CA GLN A 68 -10.69 2.29 3.82
C GLN A 68 -9.48 3.23 4.02
N GLY A 69 -8.44 3.16 3.18
CA GLY A 69 -7.22 3.95 3.34
C GLY A 69 -6.27 3.45 4.43
N ARG A 70 -6.52 2.25 4.99
CA ARG A 70 -5.75 1.64 6.08
C ARG A 70 -4.64 0.69 5.58
N ALA A 71 -4.15 0.91 4.37
CA ALA A 71 -3.10 0.06 3.78
C ALA A 71 -1.81 0.00 4.61
N HIS A 72 -1.45 1.09 5.29
CA HIS A 72 -0.29 1.13 6.18
C HIS A 72 -0.35 0.08 7.30
N ALA A 73 -1.54 -0.19 7.86
CA ALA A 73 -1.73 -1.19 8.90
C ALA A 73 -1.52 -2.61 8.35
N VAL A 74 -1.99 -2.88 7.12
CA VAL A 74 -1.76 -4.15 6.43
C VAL A 74 -0.28 -4.36 6.14
N LEU A 75 0.42 -3.32 5.66
CA LEU A 75 1.86 -3.38 5.40
C LEU A 75 2.67 -3.62 6.68
N ALA A 76 2.32 -2.96 7.79
CA ALA A 76 2.96 -3.21 9.08
C ALA A 76 2.74 -4.65 9.57
N PHE A 77 1.52 -5.17 9.42
CA PHE A 77 1.20 -6.56 9.73
C PHE A 77 2.03 -7.55 8.89
N LEU A 78 2.11 -7.35 7.57
CA LEU A 78 2.90 -8.21 6.68
C LEU A 78 4.40 -8.13 6.97
N CYS A 79 4.93 -6.95 7.30
CA CYS A 79 6.32 -6.78 7.69
C CYS A 79 6.69 -7.64 8.90
N ALA A 80 5.86 -7.62 9.94
CA ALA A 80 6.05 -8.45 11.13
C ALA A 80 5.97 -9.96 10.80
N ALA A 81 5.01 -10.37 9.97
CA ALA A 81 4.90 -11.77 9.54
C ALA A 81 6.14 -12.24 8.76
N ILE A 82 6.69 -11.40 7.89
CA ILE A 82 7.94 -11.69 7.15
C ILE A 82 9.13 -11.83 8.10
N GLU A 83 9.22 -10.99 9.12
CA GLU A 83 10.29 -11.08 10.12
C GLU A 83 10.23 -12.38 10.92
N ILE A 84 9.03 -12.81 11.29
CA ILE A 84 8.78 -14.09 11.97
C ILE A 84 9.20 -15.26 11.06
N ASP A 85 8.67 -15.33 9.83
CA ASP A 85 8.99 -16.40 8.87
C ASP A 85 10.50 -16.51 8.61
N ARG A 86 11.20 -15.38 8.45
CA ARG A 86 12.66 -15.37 8.28
C ARG A 86 13.41 -15.90 9.50
N THR A 87 12.93 -15.56 10.69
CA THR A 87 13.55 -16.00 11.94
C THR A 87 13.37 -17.51 12.11
N GLU A 88 12.17 -18.03 11.86
CA GLU A 88 11.87 -19.46 11.90
C GLU A 88 12.74 -20.26 10.92
N ARG A 89 12.87 -19.79 9.67
CA ARG A 89 13.73 -20.44 8.66
C ARG A 89 15.20 -20.49 9.06
N ARG A 90 15.70 -19.53 9.83
CA ARG A 90 17.08 -19.55 10.36
C ARG A 90 17.25 -20.53 11.49
N THR A 91 16.24 -20.73 12.34
CA THR A 91 16.31 -21.65 13.48
C THR A 91 16.23 -23.12 13.09
N LEU A 92 15.72 -23.41 11.90
CA LEU A 92 15.58 -24.77 11.35
C LEU A 92 16.79 -25.22 10.51
N GLN A 93 17.80 -24.35 10.34
CA GLN A 93 19.08 -24.63 9.68
C GLN A 93 20.17 -24.91 10.71
#